data_AF-A0A2V5NKV1-F1
#
_entry.id   AF-A0A2V5NKV1-F1
#
_cell.length_a   1.000
_cell.length_b   1.000
_cell.length_c   1.000
_cell.angle_alpha   90.00
_cell.angle_beta   90.00
_cell.angle_gamma   90.00
#
_symmetry.space_group_name_H-M   'P 1'
#
loop_
_entity.id
_entity.type
_entity.pdbx_description
1 polymer ?
#
loop_
_entity_poly.entity_id
_entity_poly.type
_entity_poly.pdbx_seq_one_letter_code
_entity_poly.pdbx_strand_id
1 'polypeptide(L)'
;ESSLGFWPGNAAMPTPIFYSYAYPAPPGFAEAKISPDGAFYDTKLREFVLPYDAVRSAENPDEVLLDFAQSTYDAASKLGKWDRDALKEKKPALHSPRQHS
;
A
#
# COMPACT_ATOMS: atom_id res chain seq x y z
N GLU A 1 -0.19 1.13 12.56
CA GLU A 1 0.68 0.82 11.41
C GLU A 1 -0.16 0.65 10.15
N SER A 2 0.47 0.62 8.97
CA SER A 2 -0.16 0.29 7.68
C SER A 2 0.69 -0.75 6.99
N SER A 3 0.03 -1.73 6.38
CA SER A 3 0.66 -2.87 5.70
C SER A 3 0.05 -3.02 4.31
N LEU A 4 0.84 -3.56 3.40
CA LEU A 4 0.42 -3.98 2.07
C LEU A 4 1.02 -5.34 1.77
N GLY A 5 0.26 -6.21 1.11
CA GLY A 5 0.72 -7.53 0.72
C GLY A 5 0.08 -8.03 -0.56
N PHE A 6 0.55 -9.20 -0.98
CA PHE A 6 -0.01 -9.94 -2.10
C PHE A 6 -0.52 -11.29 -1.60
N TRP A 7 -1.71 -11.67 -2.03
CA TRP A 7 -2.30 -12.97 -1.79
C TRP A 7 -2.45 -13.69 -3.13
N PRO A 8 -1.79 -14.83 -3.36
CA PRO A 8 -1.84 -15.53 -4.64
C PRO A 8 -3.15 -16.27 -4.90
N GLY A 9 -4.06 -16.31 -3.93
CA GLY A 9 -5.27 -17.13 -3.98
C GLY A 9 -5.09 -18.51 -3.34
N ASN A 10 -6.20 -19.17 -3.04
CA ASN A 10 -6.27 -20.58 -2.64
C ASN A 10 -7.63 -21.19 -3.06
N ALA A 11 -7.92 -22.44 -2.67
CA ALA A 11 -9.17 -23.10 -3.04
C ALA A 11 -10.45 -22.38 -2.56
N ALA A 12 -10.38 -21.64 -1.44
CA ALA A 12 -11.53 -20.92 -0.88
C ALA A 12 -11.68 -19.50 -1.45
N MET A 13 -10.56 -18.86 -1.81
CA MET A 13 -10.51 -17.55 -2.43
C MET A 13 -9.49 -17.62 -3.59
N PRO A 14 -9.92 -18.09 -4.77
CA PRO A 14 -9.01 -18.41 -5.87
C PRO A 14 -8.43 -17.18 -6.57
N THR A 15 -9.08 -16.03 -6.43
CA THR A 15 -8.67 -14.79 -7.07
C THR A 15 -7.45 -14.19 -6.37
N PRO A 16 -6.32 -14.00 -7.06
CA PRO A 16 -5.17 -13.31 -6.49
C PRO A 16 -5.46 -11.82 -6.32
N ILE A 17 -4.97 -11.24 -5.22
CA ILE A 17 -5.21 -9.84 -4.88
C ILE A 17 -3.97 -9.20 -4.26
N PHE A 18 -3.80 -7.90 -4.49
CA PHE A 18 -3.06 -7.06 -3.57
C PHE A 18 -4.02 -6.55 -2.50
N TYR A 19 -3.54 -6.45 -1.27
CA TYR A 19 -4.34 -5.98 -0.15
C TYR A 19 -3.58 -4.98 0.70
N SER A 20 -4.30 -4.09 1.38
CA SER A 20 -3.72 -3.14 2.32
C SER A 20 -4.67 -2.85 3.47
N TYR A 21 -4.12 -2.77 4.68
CA TYR A 21 -4.87 -2.44 5.89
C TYR A 21 -4.08 -1.52 6.81
N ALA A 22 -4.79 -0.96 7.79
CA ALA A 22 -4.21 -0.23 8.89
C ALA A 22 -4.70 -0.82 10.22
N TYR A 23 -3.80 -0.93 11.19
CA TYR A 23 -4.14 -1.43 12.53
C TYR A 23 -3.64 -0.50 13.66
N PRO A 24 -4.52 -0.12 14.61
CA PRO A 24 -5.98 -0.16 14.45
C PRO A 24 -6.40 0.70 13.24
N ALA A 25 -7.49 0.33 12.57
CA ALA A 25 -8.00 1.11 11.44
C ALA A 25 -8.47 2.48 11.95
N PRO A 26 -7.95 3.61 11.41
CA PRO A 26 -8.37 4.93 11.86
C PRO A 26 -9.83 5.21 11.44
N PRO A 27 -10.55 6.08 12.16
CA PRO A 27 -11.91 6.48 11.76
C PRO A 27 -11.93 7.05 10.33
N GLY A 28 -12.89 6.61 9.51
CA GLY A 28 -13.01 7.04 8.11
C GLY A 28 -12.15 6.25 7.11
N PHE A 29 -11.39 5.25 7.56
CA PHE A 29 -10.46 4.52 6.69
C PHE A 29 -11.18 3.68 5.64
N ALA A 30 -12.27 3.00 6.01
CA ALA A 30 -13.04 2.17 5.08
C ALA A 30 -13.73 2.99 3.97
N GLU A 31 -13.99 4.27 4.24
CA GLU A 31 -14.64 5.22 3.34
C GLU A 31 -13.65 6.07 2.53
N ALA A 32 -12.35 5.92 2.79
CA ALA A 32 -11.33 6.71 2.13
C ALA A 32 -11.33 6.43 0.62
N LYS A 33 -11.30 7.50 -0.17
CA LYS A 33 -11.09 7.38 -1.62
C LYS A 33 -9.64 7.01 -1.87
N ILE A 34 -9.44 5.88 -2.53
CA ILE A 34 -8.14 5.37 -2.93
C ILE A 34 -8.08 5.22 -4.45
N SER A 35 -6.86 5.05 -4.95
CA SER A 35 -6.58 4.75 -6.35
C SER A 35 -6.00 3.34 -6.45
N PRO A 36 -5.99 2.71 -7.63
CA PRO A 36 -6.70 3.08 -8.86
C PRO A 36 -8.21 2.78 -8.75
N ASP A 37 -9.00 3.12 -9.78
CA ASP A 37 -10.47 2.86 -9.83
C ASP A 37 -10.87 1.39 -9.63
N GLY A 38 -9.95 0.45 -9.89
CA GLY A 38 -10.14 -0.99 -9.66
C GLY A 38 -9.97 -1.43 -8.20
N ALA A 39 -9.53 -0.55 -7.31
CA ALA A 39 -9.35 -0.85 -5.89
C ALA A 39 -10.61 -0.51 -5.07
N PHE A 40 -10.91 -1.32 -4.06
CA PHE A 40 -12.10 -1.14 -3.21
C PHE A 40 -11.87 -1.67 -1.79
N TYR A 41 -12.70 -1.25 -0.84
CA TYR A 41 -12.67 -1.79 0.53
C TYR A 41 -13.54 -3.04 0.65
N ASP A 42 -12.96 -4.17 1.05
CA ASP A 42 -13.69 -5.39 1.37
C ASP A 42 -14.04 -5.40 2.87
N THR A 43 -15.34 -5.35 3.19
CA THR A 43 -15.81 -5.27 4.59
C THR A 43 -15.68 -6.58 5.36
N LYS A 44 -15.56 -7.73 4.68
CA LYS A 44 -15.37 -9.03 5.33
C LYS A 44 -13.91 -9.22 5.72
N LEU A 45 -12.99 -8.84 4.84
CA LEU A 45 -11.56 -8.83 5.14
C LEU A 45 -11.18 -7.66 6.05
N ARG A 46 -11.93 -6.54 5.96
CA ARG A 46 -11.64 -5.24 6.57
C ARG A 46 -10.36 -4.60 6.01
N GLU A 47 -10.13 -4.81 4.72
CA GLU A 47 -8.93 -4.38 4.00
C GLU A 47 -9.32 -3.71 2.67
N PHE A 48 -8.44 -2.85 2.17
CA PHE A 48 -8.48 -2.46 0.77
C PHE A 48 -7.93 -3.59 -0.09
N VAL A 49 -8.55 -3.83 -1.24
CA VAL A 49 -8.25 -4.88 -2.18
C VAL A 49 -8.07 -4.28 -3.58
N LEU A 50 -7.03 -4.71 -4.27
CA LEU A 50 -6.82 -4.47 -5.69
C LEU A 50 -6.67 -5.83 -6.39
N PRO A 51 -7.61 -6.21 -7.29
CA PRO A 51 -7.51 -7.47 -8.03
C PRO A 51 -6.22 -7.56 -8.85
N TYR A 52 -5.53 -8.69 -8.79
CA TYR A 52 -4.31 -8.92 -9.58
C TYR A 52 -4.55 -8.73 -11.08
N ASP A 53 -5.73 -9.11 -11.56
CA ASP A 53 -6.10 -8.95 -12.96
C ASP A 53 -6.14 -7.48 -13.41
N ALA A 54 -6.53 -6.55 -12.52
CA ALA A 54 -6.51 -5.12 -12.81
C ALA A 54 -5.08 -4.59 -12.96
N VAL A 55 -4.12 -5.17 -12.23
CA VAL A 55 -2.70 -4.81 -12.33
C VAL A 55 -2.07 -5.43 -13.58
N ARG A 56 -2.21 -6.74 -13.78
CA ARG A 56 -1.52 -7.47 -14.86
C ARG A 56 -1.95 -7.05 -16.26
N SER A 57 -3.15 -6.49 -16.41
CA SER A 57 -3.74 -6.08 -17.70
C SER A 57 -3.61 -4.58 -17.96
N ALA A 58 -3.07 -3.82 -17.01
CA ALA A 58 -2.85 -2.39 -17.17
C ALA A 58 -1.70 -2.12 -18.16
N GLU A 59 -1.75 -0.94 -18.79
CA GLU A 59 -0.67 -0.44 -19.64
C GLU A 59 0.63 -0.22 -18.85
N ASN A 60 0.51 0.25 -17.60
CA ASN A 60 1.63 0.44 -16.67
C ASN A 60 1.34 -0.25 -15.31
N PRO A 61 1.62 -1.56 -15.18
CA PRO A 61 1.32 -2.33 -13.97
C PRO A 61 2.01 -1.79 -12.71
N ASP A 62 3.24 -1.30 -12.85
CA ASP A 62 4.03 -0.78 -11.72
C ASP A 62 3.38 0.48 -11.13
N GLU A 63 2.93 1.40 -11.99
CA GLU A 63 2.24 2.62 -11.59
C GLU A 63 0.91 2.31 -10.90
N VAL A 64 0.12 1.39 -11.46
CA VAL A 64 -1.16 0.95 -10.87
C VAL A 64 -0.97 0.39 -9.46
N LEU A 65 0.07 -0.44 -9.25
CA LEU A 65 0.37 -1.00 -7.94
C LEU A 65 0.91 0.05 -6.97
N LEU A 66 1.77 0.96 -7.44
CA LEU A 66 2.31 2.05 -6.62
C LEU A 66 1.22 3.03 -6.20
N ASP A 67 0.26 3.34 -7.07
CA ASP A 67 -0.89 4.20 -6.76
C ASP A 67 -1.76 3.58 -5.66
N PHE A 68 -1.98 2.26 -5.72
CA PHE A 68 -2.65 1.53 -4.66
C PHE A 68 -1.89 1.61 -3.35
N ALA A 69 -0.59 1.29 -3.35
CA ALA A 69 0.25 1.34 -2.17
C ALA A 69 0.28 2.73 -1.54
N GLN A 70 0.45 3.77 -2.36
CA GLN A 70 0.58 5.14 -1.90
C GLN A 70 -0.74 5.69 -1.39
N SER A 71 -1.87 5.43 -2.09
CA SER A 71 -3.17 5.96 -1.71
C SER A 71 -3.72 5.33 -0.42
N THR A 72 -3.51 4.02 -0.20
CA THR A 72 -3.91 3.37 1.06
C THR A 72 -3.02 3.79 2.23
N TYR A 73 -1.71 3.95 2.03
CA TYR A 73 -0.82 4.53 3.02
C TYR A 73 -1.19 5.97 3.36
N ASP A 74 -1.52 6.77 2.35
CA ASP A 74 -1.95 8.17 2.54
C ASP A 74 -3.25 8.24 3.34
N ALA A 75 -4.23 7.38 3.05
CA ALA A 75 -5.47 7.29 3.81
C ALA A 75 -5.18 6.94 5.28
N ALA A 76 -4.36 5.91 5.53
CA ALA A 76 -4.01 5.46 6.88
C ALA A 76 -3.28 6.55 7.66
N SER A 77 -2.23 7.13 7.07
CA SER A 77 -1.37 8.11 7.73
C SER A 77 -2.07 9.45 7.99
N LYS A 78 -2.92 9.93 7.05
CA LYS A 78 -3.70 11.16 7.23
C LYS A 78 -4.77 11.00 8.30
N LEU A 79 -5.58 9.94 8.22
CA LEU A 79 -6.67 9.69 9.18
C LEU A 79 -6.14 9.29 10.56
N GLY A 80 -5.02 8.57 10.59
CA GLY A 80 -4.28 8.22 11.80
C GLY A 80 -3.47 9.37 12.41
N LYS A 81 -3.42 10.54 11.76
CA LYS A 81 -2.67 11.74 12.20
C LYS A 81 -1.19 11.46 12.49
N TRP A 82 -0.54 10.67 11.64
CA TRP A 82 0.88 10.37 11.81
C TRP A 82 1.75 11.57 11.46
N ASP A 83 2.85 11.76 12.19
CA ASP A 83 3.92 12.68 11.79
C ASP A 83 4.70 12.06 10.62
N ARG A 84 4.23 12.31 9.40
CA ARG A 84 4.84 11.76 8.18
C ARG A 84 6.23 12.34 7.90
N ASP A 85 6.53 13.53 8.38
CA ASP A 85 7.85 14.13 8.19
C ASP A 85 8.91 13.43 9.04
N ALA A 86 8.54 12.96 10.23
CA ALA A 86 9.41 12.11 11.04
C ALA A 86 9.69 10.72 10.43
N LEU A 87 8.84 10.25 9.50
CA LEU A 87 8.96 8.94 8.85
C LEU A 87 9.79 8.96 7.55
N LYS A 88 10.17 10.13 7.06
CA LYS A 88 11.00 10.25 5.86
C LYS A 88 12.41 9.75 6.18
N GLU A 89 12.92 8.87 5.32
CA GLU A 89 14.31 8.44 5.41
C GLU A 89 15.23 9.65 5.29
N LYS A 90 16.05 9.89 6.31
CA LYS A 90 17.18 10.81 6.24
C LYS A 90 18.36 9.99 5.75
N LYS A 91 18.70 10.10 4.46
CA LYS A 91 19.87 9.43 3.89
C LYS A 91 21.08 9.67 4.81
N PRO A 92 21.68 8.62 5.38
CA PRO A 92 22.87 8.81 6.18
C PRO A 92 23.99 9.38 5.29
N ALA A 93 24.80 10.27 5.84
CA ALA A 93 26.05 10.65 5.20
C ALA A 93 26.96 9.41 5.20
N LEU A 94 26.95 8.66 4.10
CA LEU A 94 27.89 7.56 3.89
C LEU A 94 29.29 8.17 3.76
N HIS A 95 30.02 8.29 4.86
CA HIS A 95 31.45 8.54 4.81
C HIS A 95 32.14 7.28 4.28
N SER A 96 32.47 7.28 2.99
CA SER A 96 33.45 6.35 2.43
C SER A 96 34.70 7.13 2.00
N PRO A 97 35.74 7.26 2.85
CA PRO A 97 37.06 7.51 2.34
C PRO A 97 37.56 6.18 1.76
N ARG A 98 37.41 6.00 0.45
CA ARG A 98 38.11 4.94 -0.27
C ARG A 98 39.57 5.40 -0.36
N GLN A 99 40.41 5.04 0.63
CA GLN A 99 41.85 5.19 0.47
C GLN A 99 42.32 4.12 -0.50
N HIS A 100 42.65 4.56 -1.71
CA HIS A 100 43.46 3.79 -2.64
C HIS A 100 44.91 3.82 -2.16
N SER A 101 45.52 2.64 -2.00
CA SER A 101 46.96 2.41 -2.10
C SER A 101 47.16 1.15 -2.91
#